data_AF-A0A7Y7EE83-F1
#
_entry.id   AF-A0A7Y7EE83-F1
#
_cell.length_a   1.000
_cell.length_b   1.000
_cell.length_c   1.000
_cell.angle_alpha   90.00
_cell.angle_beta   90.00
_cell.angle_gamma   90.00
#
_symmetry.space_group_name_H-M   'P 1'
#
loop_
_entity.id
_entity.type
_entity.pdbx_description
1 polymer ?
#
loop_
_entity_poly.entity_id
_entity_poly.type
_entity_poly.pdbx_seq_one_letter_code
_entity_poly.pdbx_strand_id
1 'polypeptide(L)'
;MTDLRIIYMGTPEFAVPSLQILVENGFNVVAIITAPDKPKGRGQKLATSPVKDYAVSQNIPVLQPTNLKSPEFIEELRSYNANLQIVVAFRMLPEMVWDMPEIGTFNLHASLLPQYRGAAPINWAIINGEKE
;
A
#
# COMPACT_ATOMS: atom_id res chain seq x y z
N MET A 1 -16.07 -2.43 -19.86
CA MET A 1 -14.81 -2.15 -19.14
C MET A 1 -14.34 -3.47 -18.56
N THR A 2 -13.04 -3.75 -18.60
CA THR A 2 -12.44 -4.88 -17.87
C THR A 2 -12.74 -4.73 -16.37
N ASP A 3 -13.02 -5.83 -15.69
CA ASP A 3 -13.27 -5.83 -14.24
C ASP A 3 -11.98 -5.39 -13.50
N LEU A 4 -12.09 -4.44 -12.58
CA LEU A 4 -10.91 -3.90 -11.88
C LEU A 4 -10.43 -4.91 -10.84
N ARG A 5 -9.20 -5.38 -10.95
CA ARG A 5 -8.55 -6.28 -10.00
C ARG A 5 -7.41 -5.53 -9.34
N ILE A 6 -7.64 -5.10 -8.10
CA ILE A 6 -6.80 -4.13 -7.42
C ILE A 6 -5.87 -4.84 -6.45
N ILE A 7 -4.58 -4.50 -6.51
CA ILE A 7 -3.65 -4.74 -5.41
C ILE A 7 -3.42 -3.43 -4.69
N TYR A 8 -3.57 -3.46 -3.36
CA TYR A 8 -3.37 -2.30 -2.52
C TYR A 8 -2.10 -2.46 -1.67
N MET A 9 -1.19 -1.49 -1.74
CA MET A 9 0.08 -1.50 -1.03
C MET A 9 0.12 -0.38 0.00
N GLY A 10 0.18 -0.74 1.28
CA GLY A 10 0.25 0.24 2.35
C GLY A 10 0.65 -0.37 3.68
N THR A 11 1.05 0.46 4.63
CA THR A 11 1.52 -0.03 5.94
C THR A 11 0.96 0.74 7.14
N PRO A 12 1.08 2.08 7.21
CA PRO A 12 0.64 2.80 8.40
C PRO A 12 -0.88 3.01 8.42
N GLU A 13 -1.38 3.50 9.55
CA GLU A 13 -2.78 3.87 9.75
C GLU A 13 -3.32 4.83 8.69
N PHE A 14 -2.47 5.73 8.18
CA PHE A 14 -2.80 6.63 7.06
C PHE A 14 -3.32 5.90 5.81
N ALA A 15 -2.90 4.66 5.58
CA ALA A 15 -3.31 3.85 4.43
C ALA A 15 -4.59 3.04 4.69
N VAL A 16 -5.18 3.05 5.89
CA VAL A 16 -6.39 2.26 6.18
C VAL A 16 -7.66 2.88 5.59
N PRO A 17 -7.92 4.20 5.73
CA PRO A 17 -9.18 4.79 5.27
C PRO A 17 -9.43 4.63 3.77
N SER A 18 -8.41 4.82 2.93
CA SER A 18 -8.54 4.62 1.48
C SER A 18 -8.79 3.16 1.10
N LEU A 19 -8.23 2.20 1.85
CA LEU A 19 -8.52 0.78 1.67
C LEU A 19 -9.96 0.45 2.09
N GLN A 20 -10.43 1.00 3.21
CA GLN A 20 -11.81 0.86 3.67
C GLN A 20 -12.81 1.33 2.61
N ILE A 21 -12.60 2.52 2.06
CA ILE A 21 -13.46 3.08 1.01
C ILE A 21 -13.54 2.15 -0.20
N LEU A 22 -12.41 1.56 -0.64
CA LEU A 22 -12.41 0.61 -1.75
C LEU A 22 -13.27 -0.63 -1.45
N VAL A 23 -13.07 -1.24 -0.27
CA VAL A 23 -13.79 -2.46 0.12
C VAL A 23 -15.29 -2.19 0.32
N GLU A 24 -15.64 -1.10 1.01
CA GLU A 24 -17.02 -0.72 1.30
C GLU A 24 -17.83 -0.37 0.05
N ASN A 25 -17.17 0.13 -1.00
CA ASN A 25 -17.79 0.43 -2.29
C ASN A 25 -17.77 -0.79 -3.25
N GLY A 26 -17.36 -1.97 -2.78
CA GLY A 26 -17.42 -3.20 -3.57
C GLY A 26 -16.35 -3.30 -4.66
N PHE A 27 -15.27 -2.52 -4.59
CA PHE A 27 -14.14 -2.71 -5.49
C PHE A 27 -13.43 -4.04 -5.21
N ASN A 28 -13.02 -4.72 -6.27
CA ASN A 28 -12.39 -6.04 -6.18
C ASN A 28 -10.89 -5.92 -5.83
N VAL A 29 -10.62 -5.81 -4.53
CA VAL A 29 -9.27 -5.82 -3.96
C VAL A 29 -8.83 -7.28 -3.78
N VAL A 30 -7.97 -7.75 -4.68
CA VAL A 30 -7.59 -9.17 -4.78
C VAL A 30 -6.47 -9.56 -3.83
N ALA A 31 -5.63 -8.60 -3.42
CA ALA A 31 -4.58 -8.79 -2.42
C ALA A 31 -4.11 -7.46 -1.83
N ILE A 32 -3.54 -7.56 -0.63
CA ILE A 32 -2.89 -6.46 0.09
C ILE A 32 -1.39 -6.76 0.22
N ILE A 33 -0.56 -5.75 0.06
CA ILE A 33 0.88 -5.83 0.36
C ILE A 33 1.22 -4.85 1.47
N THR A 34 1.86 -5.33 2.51
CA THR A 34 2.31 -4.52 3.65
C THR A 34 3.70 -4.91 4.10
N ALA A 35 4.33 -4.09 4.94
CA ALA A 35 5.62 -4.43 5.52
C ALA A 35 5.51 -5.71 6.39
N PRO A 36 6.57 -6.53 6.47
CA PRO A 36 6.63 -7.63 7.42
C PRO A 36 6.38 -7.16 8.85
N ASP A 37 5.75 -8.01 9.64
CA ASP A 37 5.55 -7.77 11.07
C ASP A 37 6.91 -7.56 11.74
N LYS A 38 6.98 -6.54 12.59
CA LYS A 38 8.23 -6.19 13.29
C LYS A 38 7.94 -5.95 14.78
N PRO A 39 8.91 -6.27 15.65
CA PRO A 39 8.83 -5.88 17.05
C PRO A 39 8.65 -4.36 17.20
N LYS A 40 7.72 -3.92 18.06
CA LYS A 40 7.44 -2.50 18.31
C LYS A 40 7.31 -2.20 19.80
N GLY A 41 7.71 -0.98 20.19
CA GLY A 41 7.55 -0.46 21.55
C GLY A 41 8.52 -1.05 22.58
N ARG A 42 8.34 -0.67 23.85
CA ARG A 42 9.10 -1.26 24.96
C ARG A 42 8.65 -2.70 25.16
N GLY A 43 9.61 -3.64 25.19
CA GLY A 43 9.34 -5.07 25.31
C GLY A 43 9.22 -5.83 23.99
N GLN A 44 9.38 -5.17 22.83
CA GLN A 44 9.56 -5.80 21.51
C GLN A 44 8.52 -6.89 21.17
N LYS A 45 7.25 -6.68 21.56
CA LYS A 45 6.18 -7.58 21.12
C LYS A 45 5.99 -7.43 19.61
N LEU A 46 5.74 -8.56 18.94
CA LEU A 46 5.45 -8.59 17.51
C LEU A 46 4.18 -7.77 17.26
N ALA A 47 4.29 -6.77 16.39
CA ALA A 47 3.17 -5.93 16.00
C ALA A 47 2.90 -6.12 14.50
N THR A 48 1.63 -6.28 14.18
CA THR A 48 1.10 -6.26 12.82
C THR A 48 0.90 -4.80 12.36
N SER A 49 0.86 -4.60 11.04
CA SER A 49 0.53 -3.29 10.48
C SER A 49 -0.99 -3.04 10.51
N PRO A 50 -1.47 -1.81 10.71
CA PRO A 50 -2.90 -1.49 10.65
C PRO A 50 -3.60 -1.96 9.36
N VAL A 51 -2.90 -1.88 8.22
CA VAL A 51 -3.40 -2.37 6.92
C VAL A 51 -3.58 -3.89 6.91
N LYS A 52 -2.67 -4.65 7.54
CA LYS A 52 -2.79 -6.10 7.72
C LYS A 52 -4.01 -6.44 8.57
N ASP A 53 -4.18 -5.77 9.70
CA ASP A 53 -5.27 -6.04 10.63
C ASP A 53 -6.64 -5.85 9.94
N TYR A 54 -6.77 -4.76 9.17
CA TYR A 54 -7.97 -4.52 8.37
C TYR A 54 -8.17 -5.58 7.28
N ALA A 55 -7.15 -5.91 6.50
CA ALA A 55 -7.23 -6.92 5.44
C ALA A 55 -7.69 -8.29 5.96
N VAL A 56 -7.12 -8.74 7.09
CA VAL A 56 -7.51 -9.99 7.75
C VAL A 56 -8.97 -9.95 8.20
N SER A 57 -9.45 -8.81 8.72
CA SER A 57 -10.86 -8.65 9.11
C SER A 57 -11.83 -8.78 7.93
N GLN A 58 -11.37 -8.50 6.71
CA GLN A 58 -12.14 -8.58 5.47
C GLN A 58 -11.87 -9.87 4.68
N ASN A 59 -11.08 -10.80 5.22
CA ASN A 59 -10.63 -12.02 4.53
C ASN A 59 -9.91 -11.77 3.19
N ILE A 60 -9.17 -10.66 3.09
CA ILE A 60 -8.37 -10.33 1.91
C ILE A 60 -6.96 -10.93 2.08
N PRO A 61 -6.39 -11.61 1.05
CA PRO A 61 -5.03 -12.12 1.09
C PRO A 61 -4.00 -11.03 1.40
N VAL A 62 -3.02 -11.33 2.25
CA VAL A 62 -1.96 -10.40 2.66
C VAL A 62 -0.58 -10.98 2.33
N LEU A 63 0.19 -10.23 1.54
CA LEU A 63 1.58 -10.53 1.22
C LEU A 63 2.50 -9.61 2.03
N GLN A 64 3.55 -10.18 2.61
CA GLN A 64 4.54 -9.45 3.41
C GLN A 64 5.97 -9.74 2.92
N PRO A 65 6.29 -9.44 1.66
CA PRO A 65 7.61 -9.75 1.10
C PRO A 65 8.71 -8.99 1.83
N THR A 66 9.79 -9.68 2.18
CA THR A 66 11.01 -9.01 2.66
C THR A 66 11.76 -8.36 1.48
N ASN A 67 11.72 -9.01 0.30
CA ASN A 67 12.33 -8.57 -0.95
C ASN A 67 11.29 -8.46 -2.08
N LEU A 68 11.10 -7.28 -2.66
CA LEU A 68 10.16 -7.04 -3.77
C LEU A 68 10.67 -7.55 -5.13
N LYS A 69 11.92 -8.02 -5.21
CA LYS A 69 12.54 -8.54 -6.43
C LYS A 69 12.69 -10.07 -6.41
N SER A 70 12.24 -10.76 -5.36
CA SER A 70 12.39 -12.22 -5.30
C SER A 70 11.45 -12.87 -6.32
N PRO A 71 11.93 -13.84 -7.13
CA PRO A 71 11.10 -14.51 -8.13
C PRO A 71 9.81 -15.09 -7.55
N GLU A 72 9.87 -15.64 -6.34
CA GLU A 72 8.72 -16.24 -5.66
C GLU A 72 7.63 -15.20 -5.38
N PHE A 73 8.02 -14.00 -4.93
CA PHE A 73 7.07 -12.91 -4.69
C PHE A 73 6.49 -12.39 -6.01
N ILE A 74 7.30 -12.30 -7.06
CA ILE A 74 6.85 -11.82 -8.37
C ILE A 74 5.85 -12.78 -9.00
N GLU A 75 6.09 -14.09 -8.90
CA GLU A 75 5.15 -15.11 -9.35
C GLU A 75 3.86 -15.12 -8.53
N GLU A 76 3.97 -15.00 -7.20
CA GLU A 76 2.80 -14.85 -6.32
C GLU A 76 2.00 -13.60 -6.68
N LEU A 77 2.66 -12.45 -6.86
CA LEU A 77 2.04 -11.18 -7.25
C LEU A 77 1.30 -11.30 -8.58
N ARG A 78 1.92 -11.95 -9.56
CA ARG A 78 1.34 -12.19 -10.90
C ARG A 78 0.10 -13.08 -10.83
N SER A 79 0.08 -14.07 -9.93
CA SER A 79 -1.04 -15.01 -9.79
C SER A 79 -2.38 -14.34 -9.45
N TYR A 80 -2.34 -13.14 -8.85
CA TYR A 80 -3.54 -12.37 -8.55
C TYR A 80 -4.19 -11.73 -9.79
N ASN A 81 -3.50 -11.71 -10.93
CA ASN A 81 -3.99 -11.12 -12.18
C ASN A 81 -4.53 -9.70 -11.98
N ALA A 82 -3.80 -8.88 -11.23
CA ALA A 82 -4.16 -7.50 -10.96
C ALA A 82 -3.93 -6.63 -12.20
N ASN A 83 -4.88 -5.75 -12.51
CA ASN A 83 -4.75 -4.78 -13.59
C ASN A 83 -4.58 -3.34 -13.09
N LEU A 84 -4.66 -3.11 -11.77
CA LEU A 84 -4.41 -1.82 -11.12
C LEU A 84 -3.67 -2.04 -9.79
N GLN A 85 -2.66 -1.22 -9.51
CA GLN A 85 -2.01 -1.17 -8.20
C GLN A 85 -2.16 0.22 -7.58
N ILE A 86 -2.51 0.25 -6.30
CA ILE A 86 -2.69 1.47 -5.52
C ILE A 86 -1.67 1.48 -4.38
N VAL A 87 -0.83 2.50 -4.33
CA VAL A 87 0.23 2.62 -3.33
C VAL A 87 -0.11 3.76 -2.37
N VAL A 88 -0.12 3.50 -1.06
CA VAL A 88 -0.39 4.52 -0.04
C VAL A 88 0.57 4.33 1.13
N ALA A 89 1.46 5.31 1.34
CA ALA A 89 2.47 5.28 2.40
C ALA A 89 3.24 3.94 2.50
N PHE A 90 3.83 3.53 1.37
CA PHE A 90 4.60 2.30 1.23
C PHE A 90 6.04 2.58 0.82
N ARG A 91 6.92 1.57 0.91
CA ARG A 91 8.33 1.69 0.50
C ARG A 91 8.47 1.76 -1.02
N MET A 92 9.65 2.16 -1.48
CA MET A 92 10.00 2.22 -2.91
C MET A 92 9.74 0.87 -3.61
N LEU A 93 9.10 0.94 -4.78
CA LEU A 93 8.81 -0.22 -5.63
C LEU A 93 9.86 -0.34 -6.75
N PRO A 94 10.36 -1.55 -7.05
CA PRO A 94 11.12 -1.78 -8.27
C PRO A 94 10.19 -1.74 -9.50
N GLU A 95 10.74 -1.40 -10.66
CA GLU A 95 10.02 -1.31 -11.95
C GLU A 95 9.23 -2.57 -12.28
N MET A 96 9.84 -3.74 -12.11
CA MET A 96 9.17 -5.03 -12.33
C MET A 96 7.89 -5.25 -11.50
N VAL A 97 7.68 -4.47 -10.43
CA VAL A 97 6.46 -4.50 -9.61
C VAL A 97 5.48 -3.44 -10.07
N TRP A 98 5.91 -2.17 -10.21
CA TRP A 98 4.98 -1.08 -10.52
C TRP A 98 4.55 -1.03 -11.99
N ASP A 99 5.32 -1.61 -12.91
CA ASP A 99 5.00 -1.71 -14.34
C ASP A 99 4.20 -2.99 -14.69
N MET A 100 3.95 -3.87 -13.70
CA MET A 100 3.22 -5.12 -13.89
C MET A 100 1.74 -4.97 -14.30
N PRO A 101 0.93 -4.07 -13.72
CA PRO A 101 -0.51 -3.99 -14.00
C PRO A 101 -0.81 -3.22 -15.29
N GLU A 102 -1.74 -3.71 -16.11
CA GLU A 102 -2.10 -3.13 -17.42
C GLU A 102 -2.51 -1.64 -17.36
N ILE A 103 -3.28 -1.23 -16.34
CA ILE A 103 -3.73 0.17 -16.17
C ILE A 103 -2.62 1.02 -15.50
N GLY A 104 -1.63 0.36 -14.89
CA GLY A 104 -0.51 0.99 -14.21
C GLY A 104 -0.67 1.04 -12.69
N THR A 105 0.28 1.72 -12.09
CA THR A 105 0.39 1.90 -10.64
C THR A 105 0.34 3.39 -10.32
N PHE A 106 -0.51 3.79 -9.37
CA PHE A 106 -0.50 5.16 -8.86
C PHE A 106 -0.30 5.20 -7.35
N ASN A 107 0.14 6.37 -6.87
CA ASN A 107 0.38 6.61 -5.46
C ASN A 107 -0.55 7.72 -4.93
N LEU A 108 -1.20 7.46 -3.80
CA LEU A 108 -1.84 8.51 -3.01
C LEU A 108 -0.78 9.18 -2.16
N HIS A 109 -0.39 10.38 -2.58
CA HIS A 109 0.63 11.19 -1.90
C HIS A 109 -0.04 12.28 -1.05
N ALA A 110 0.45 12.49 0.17
CA ALA A 110 -0.16 13.38 1.15
C ALA A 110 0.28 14.86 0.98
N SER A 111 0.37 15.34 -0.26
CA SER A 111 0.60 16.74 -0.57
C SER A 111 0.09 17.15 -1.94
N LEU A 112 -0.02 18.47 -2.12
CA LEU A 112 -0.30 19.10 -3.41
C LEU A 112 0.98 19.11 -4.27
N LEU A 113 1.17 18.05 -5.05
CA LEU A 113 2.28 17.96 -6.00
C LEU A 113 2.27 19.15 -6.99
N PRO A 114 3.43 19.66 -7.42
CA PRO A 114 4.78 19.12 -7.23
C PRO A 114 5.41 19.44 -5.86
N GLN A 115 4.71 20.14 -4.96
CA GLN A 115 5.24 20.51 -3.64
C GLN A 115 5.33 19.31 -2.71
N TYR A 116 6.29 19.35 -1.77
CA TYR A 116 6.45 18.35 -0.71
C TYR A 116 6.57 16.90 -1.20
N ARG A 117 7.31 16.66 -2.30
CA ARG A 117 7.75 15.31 -2.67
C ARG A 117 8.59 14.70 -1.53
N GLY A 118 8.52 13.38 -1.36
CA GLY A 118 9.35 12.65 -0.41
C GLY A 118 8.58 12.14 0.81
N ALA A 119 9.30 11.87 1.90
CA ALA A 119 8.81 10.98 2.96
C ALA A 119 7.94 11.64 4.04
N ALA A 120 8.03 12.95 4.24
CA ALA A 120 7.37 13.64 5.35
C ALA A 120 6.58 14.90 4.90
N PRO A 121 5.71 14.80 3.88
CA PRO A 121 5.01 15.96 3.32
C PRO A 121 4.18 16.71 4.36
N ILE A 122 3.39 15.97 5.17
CA ILE A 122 2.50 16.54 6.18
C ILE A 122 3.29 17.37 7.20
N ASN A 123 4.41 16.85 7.69
CA ASN A 123 5.23 17.54 8.67
C ASN A 123 5.79 18.85 8.11
N TRP A 124 6.32 18.81 6.89
CA TRP A 124 6.93 19.99 6.28
C TRP A 124 5.92 21.08 5.94
N ALA A 125 4.72 20.72 5.48
CA ALA A 125 3.65 21.68 5.27
C ALA A 125 3.28 22.42 6.57
N ILE A 126 3.18 21.70 7.70
CA ILE A 126 2.92 22.30 9.01
C ILE A 126 4.10 23.19 9.45
N ILE A 127 5.34 22.72 9.33
CA ILE A 127 6.55 23.46 9.73
C ILE A 127 6.65 24.79 8.97
N ASN A 128 6.31 24.79 7.69
CA ASN A 128 6.36 25.97 6.84
C ASN A 128 5.15 26.89 6.98
N GLY A 129 4.14 26.49 7.78
CA GLY A 129 2.94 27.28 7.99
C GLY A 129 2.03 27.36 6.77
N GLU A 130 2.01 26.30 5.95
CA GLU A 130 1.11 26.19 4.81
C GLU A 130 -0.36 26.31 5.23
N LYS A 131 -1.17 26.84 4.32
CA LYS A 131 -2.60 27.10 4.55
C LYS A 131 -3.51 25.98 4.06
N GLU A 132 -2.99 25.11 3.20
CA GLU A 132 -3.64 23.97 2.56
C GLU A 132 -2.64 22.87 2.20
#